data_AF-C6W3E9-F1
#
_entry.id   AF-C6W3E9-F1
#
_cell.length_a   1.000
_cell.length_b   1.000
_cell.length_c   1.000
_cell.angle_alpha   90.00
_cell.angle_beta   90.00
_cell.angle_gamma   90.00
#
_symmetry.space_group_name_H-M   'P 1'
#
loop_
_entity.id
_entity.type
_entity.pdbx_description
1 polymer ?
#
loop_
_entity_poly.entity_id
_entity_poly.type
_entity_poly.pdbx_seq_one_letter_code
_entity_poly.pdbx_strand_id
1 'polypeptide(L)' 'MTTLTIKTENQEVMKAVRALSRGFKVAFEEKEDKPYDPEFVAMIKESEQQINEGKTVQYEPGTNVWDLANSK' A
#
# COMPACT_ATOMS: atom_id res chain seq x y z
N MET A 1 -19.16 17.74 2.75
CA MET A 1 -19.15 16.26 2.83
C MET A 1 -18.32 15.90 4.05
N THR A 2 -18.87 15.08 4.94
CA THR A 2 -18.20 14.70 6.18
C THR A 2 -17.95 13.20 6.13
N THR A 3 -16.69 12.79 6.34
CA THR A 3 -16.28 11.38 6.26
C THR A 3 -16.03 10.84 7.66
N LEU A 4 -16.56 9.66 7.94
CA LEU A 4 -16.29 8.90 9.17
C LEU A 4 -15.49 7.65 8.80
N THR A 5 -14.33 7.45 9.46
CA THR A 5 -13.48 6.28 9.26
C THR A 5 -13.48 5.43 10.53
N ILE A 6 -13.83 4.16 10.41
CA ILE A 6 -13.86 3.20 11.53
C ILE A 6 -12.79 2.14 11.24
N LYS A 7 -11.80 2.01 12.14
CA LYS A 7 -10.74 0.99 12.05
C LYS A 7 -11.02 -0.10 13.07
N THR A 8 -11.31 -1.32 12.62
CA THR A 8 -11.55 -2.47 13.50
C THR A 8 -11.19 -3.76 12.79
N GLU A 9 -10.65 -4.72 13.53
CA GLU A 9 -10.39 -6.09 13.05
C GLU A 9 -11.56 -7.04 13.40
N ASN A 10 -12.53 -6.57 14.20
CA ASN A 10 -13.64 -7.39 14.68
C ASN A 10 -14.76 -7.49 13.61
N GLN A 11 -14.97 -8.71 13.12
CA GLN A 11 -15.97 -9.03 12.09
C GLN A 11 -17.42 -8.79 12.55
N GLU A 12 -17.73 -8.93 13.84
CA GLU A 12 -19.08 -8.66 14.37
C GLU A 12 -19.38 -7.16 14.36
N VAL A 13 -18.39 -6.33 14.71
CA VAL A 13 -18.50 -4.87 14.65
C VAL A 13 -18.72 -4.41 13.20
N MET A 14 -17.97 -4.96 12.24
CA MET A 14 -18.16 -4.67 10.83
C MET A 14 -19.56 -5.03 10.33
N LYS A 15 -20.10 -6.19 10.71
CA LYS A 15 -21.47 -6.60 10.36
C LYS A 15 -22.51 -5.64 10.95
N ALA A 16 -22.35 -5.23 12.20
CA ALA A 16 -23.25 -4.30 12.86
C ALA A 16 -23.25 -2.92 12.18
N VAL A 17 -22.07 -2.36 11.92
CA VAL A 17 -21.92 -1.07 11.21
C VAL A 17 -22.53 -1.15 9.81
N ARG A 18 -22.25 -2.22 9.06
CA ARG A 18 -22.81 -2.46 7.72
C ARG A 18 -24.34 -2.48 7.73
N ALA A 19 -24.94 -3.16 8.71
CA ALA A 19 -26.39 -3.23 8.85
C ALA A 19 -27.00 -1.86 9.18
N LEU A 20 -26.38 -1.11 10.10
CA LEU A 20 -26.79 0.25 10.45
C LEU A 20 -26.73 1.17 9.23
N SER A 21 -25.61 1.21 8.51
CA SER A 21 -25.43 2.06 7.32
C SER A 21 -26.47 1.77 6.23
N ARG A 22 -26.79 0.49 6.00
CA ARG A 22 -27.87 0.10 5.07
C ARG A 22 -29.24 0.56 5.54
N GLY A 23 -29.54 0.44 6.83
CA GLY A 23 -30.80 0.92 7.43
C GLY A 23 -31.00 2.42 7.23
N PHE A 24 -29.93 3.20 7.34
CA PHE A 24 -29.94 4.65 7.10
C PHE A 24 -29.81 5.05 5.63
N LYS A 25 -29.73 4.10 4.70
CA LYS A 25 -29.48 4.34 3.26
C LYS A 25 -28.22 5.17 2.99
N VAL A 26 -27.20 5.00 3.82
CA VAL A 26 -25.90 5.65 3.68
C VAL A 26 -25.00 4.78 2.81
N ALA A 27 -24.38 5.38 1.80
CA ALA A 27 -23.34 4.72 1.00
C ALA A 27 -22.05 4.59 1.83
N PHE A 28 -21.40 3.44 1.75
CA PHE A 28 -20.15 3.17 2.46
C PHE A 28 -19.18 2.40 1.55
N GLU A 29 -17.89 2.58 1.81
CA GLU A 29 -16.80 1.87 1.14
C GLU A 29 -16.03 1.06 2.19
N GLU A 30 -15.74 -0.19 1.86
CA GLU A 30 -14.88 -1.05 2.67
C GLU A 30 -13.51 -1.09 2.01
N LYS A 31 -12.51 -0.56 2.71
CA LYS A 31 -11.12 -0.65 2.31
C LYS A 31 -10.47 -1.73 3.18
N GLU A 32 -10.23 -2.88 2.58
CA GLU A 32 -9.29 -3.84 3.15
C GLU A 32 -7.89 -3.40 2.76
N ASP A 33 -7.01 -3.31 3.76
CA ASP A 33 -5.57 -3.22 3.51
C ASP A 33 -5.15 -4.56 2.90
N LYS A 34 -5.13 -4.62 1.56
CA LYS A 34 -4.64 -5.79 0.85
C LYS A 34 -3.14 -5.90 1.11
N PRO A 35 -2.63 -7.10 1.42
CA PRO A 35 -1.18 -7.30 1.43
C PRO A 35 -0.62 -6.92 0.06
N TYR A 36 0.62 -6.43 0.05
CA TYR A 36 1.34 -6.20 -1.21
C TYR A 36 1.38 -7.49 -2.04
N ASP A 37 1.42 -7.31 -3.36
CA ASP A 37 1.55 -8.42 -4.29
C ASP A 37 2.77 -9.30 -3.93
N PRO A 38 2.61 -10.65 -3.87
CA PRO A 38 3.72 -11.53 -3.47
C PRO A 38 4.96 -11.41 -4.37
N GLU A 39 4.80 -11.16 -5.67
CA GLU A 39 5.92 -10.96 -6.59
C GLU A 39 6.62 -9.65 -6.28
N PHE A 40 5.87 -8.59 -5.96
CA PHE A 40 6.45 -7.35 -5.47
C PHE A 40 7.26 -7.55 -4.19
N VAL A 41 6.74 -8.28 -3.22
CA VAL A 41 7.47 -8.61 -1.98
C VAL A 41 8.73 -9.42 -2.28
N ALA A 42 8.69 -10.35 -3.24
CA ALA A 42 9.85 -11.12 -3.64
C ALA A 42 10.93 -10.23 -4.28
N MET A 43 10.56 -9.30 -5.17
CA MET A 43 11.49 -8.33 -5.78
C MET A 43 12.19 -7.46 -4.74
N ILE A 44 11.47 -6.98 -3.72
CA ILE A 44 12.06 -6.18 -2.66
C ILE A 44 13.08 -6.99 -1.85
N LYS A 45 12.76 -8.23 -1.48
CA LYS A 45 13.69 -9.11 -0.76
C LYS A 45 14.95 -9.41 -1.57
N GLU A 46 14.82 -9.60 -2.87
CA GLU A 46 15.97 -9.76 -3.76
C GLU A 46 16.84 -8.50 -3.79
N SER A 47 16.23 -7.32 -3.90
CA SER A 47 16.93 -6.03 -3.86
C SER A 47 17.70 -5.85 -2.55
N GLU A 48 17.10 -6.19 -1.40
CA GLU A 48 17.78 -6.17 -0.09
C GLU A 48 19.01 -7.08 -0.06
N GLN A 49 18.90 -8.28 -0.64
CA GLN A 49 20.05 -9.17 -0.77
C GLN A 49 21.15 -8.57 -1.67
N GLN A 50 20.78 -7.98 -2.81
CA GLN A 50 21.73 -7.32 -3.70
C GLN A 50 22.47 -6.17 -3.02
N ILE A 51 21.79 -5.40 -2.15
CA ILE A 51 22.40 -4.35 -1.32
C ILE A 51 23.46 -4.94 -0.38
N ASN A 52 23.11 -6.03 0.33
CA ASN A 52 24.04 -6.70 1.25
C ASN A 52 25.25 -7.30 0.52
N GLU A 53 25.07 -7.75 -0.72
CA GLU A 53 26.14 -8.26 -1.58
C GLU A 53 26.96 -7.16 -2.28
N GLY A 54 26.61 -5.88 -2.09
CA GLY A 54 27.27 -4.75 -2.74
C GLY A 54 27.00 -4.62 -4.24
N LYS A 55 25.96 -5.28 -4.76
CA LYS A 55 25.52 -5.21 -6.16
C LYS A 55 24.66 -3.97 -6.41
N THR A 56 25.15 -2.81 -6.01
CA THR A 56 24.45 -1.54 -6.13
C THR A 56 25.20 -0.58 -7.03
N VAL A 57 24.47 0.39 -7.59
CA VAL A 57 25.05 1.50 -8.36
C VAL A 57 24.96 2.75 -7.50
N GLN A 58 26.12 3.36 -7.24
CA GLN A 58 26.18 4.64 -6.55
C GLN A 58 26.18 5.76 -7.58
N TYR A 59 25.39 6.80 -7.33
CA TYR A 59 25.33 8.00 -8.16
C TYR A 59 25.96 9.18 -7.43
N GLU A 60 26.55 10.10 -8.19
CA GLU A 60 27.11 11.34 -7.65
C GLU A 60 26.00 12.24 -7.08
N PRO A 61 26.25 12.96 -5.97
CA PRO A 61 25.33 13.94 -5.43
C PRO A 61 24.94 14.99 -6.50
N GLY A 62 23.64 15.19 -6.72
CA GLY A 62 23.13 16.08 -7.78
C GLY A 62 22.74 15.38 -9.08
N THR A 63 22.94 14.06 -9.19
CA THR A 63 22.41 13.28 -10.31
C THR A 63 20.87 13.29 -10.30
N ASN A 64 20.25 13.69 -11.41
CA ASN A 64 18.80 13.61 -11.57
C ASN A 64 18.37 12.19 -11.93
N VAL A 65 17.80 11.48 -10.96
CA VAL A 65 17.26 10.12 -11.14
C VAL A 65 16.09 10.05 -12.12
N TRP A 66 15.35 11.14 -12.33
CA TRP A 66 14.23 11.15 -13.29
C TRP A 66 14.69 11.15 -14.74
N ASP A 67 15.81 11.82 -15.04
CA ASP A 67 16.39 11.83 -16.39
C ASP A 67 16.94 10.44 -16.76
N LEU A 68 17.45 9.70 -15.75
CA LEU A 68 17.91 8.32 -15.91
C LEU A 68 16.74 7.35 -16.17
N ALA A 69 15.61 7.52 -15.48
CA ALA A 69 14.45 6.65 -15.65
C ALA A 69 13.78 6.83 -17.02
N ASN A 70 13.82 8.04 -17.58
CA ASN A 70 13.18 8.39 -18.87
C ASN A 70 14.08 8.20 -20.10
N SER A 71 15.34 7.80 -19.92
CA SER A 71 16.32 7.61 -21.02
C SER A 71 16.42 6.17 -21.52
N LYS A 72 15.59 5.26 -21.00
CA LYS A 72 15.43 3.88 -21.48
C LYS A 72 14.17 3.74 -22.32
#